data_AF-A0A0H1QXU6-F1
#
_entry.id   AF-A0A0H1QXU6-F1
#
_cell.length_a   1.000
_cell.length_b   1.000
_cell.length_c   1.000
_cell.angle_alpha   90.00
_cell.angle_beta   90.00
_cell.angle_gamma   90.00
#
_symmetry.space_group_name_H-M   'P 1'
#
loop_
_entity.id
_entity.type
_entity.pdbx_description
1 polymer ?
#
loop_
_entity_poly.entity_id
_entity_poly.type
_entity_poly.pdbx_seq_one_letter_code
_entity_poly.pdbx_strand_id
1 'polypeptide(L)'
;MFKQLRDLFRRAEPEEESLKFSFDGLPAWLDAREEEIGHELSGATAPSREAIRGTLERLREAVARMETAEGDGEVHPRLRDISRKALPGFTKSTAQILSREPTGDPETFYATAAEILKGSLKALKGQGKYLSSVYPDEMKEVRAAVKDLGREVNTMNEPLARARDGRRQVEDVRESHATLSRIREEYAAADGQVREYGAALAEAESAIHRAEEELAALKQRPDYARKLELEEKIRAFDATDEEAGREMATLRTTAVHVLRKAGKVAEKTGDSTAAASIDRALDAYTDDGKDPVGPTEEAMPAVLAMIRREELPLKNQDEVRLFSDAETLPAAMKQALEKQRDVRVKRAAEQQTLAALPVVVEEQRLATALPGLRREAEAKAAAKARAESQREMLQVSYAAESEDLRSRTAALAGRDAEVDIPDLVPPPS
;
A
#
# COMPACT_ATOMS: atom_id res chain seq x y z
N MET A 1 -28.20 -9.68 68.42
CA MET A 1 -29.11 -8.53 68.28
C MET A 1 -28.43 -7.19 67.93
N PHE A 2 -27.11 -7.02 68.13
CA PHE A 2 -26.38 -5.78 67.76
C PHE A 2 -25.85 -5.71 66.31
N LYS A 3 -25.82 -6.82 65.56
CA LYS A 3 -25.41 -6.82 64.14
C LYS A 3 -26.51 -6.30 63.20
N GLN A 4 -27.78 -6.58 63.50
CA GLN A 4 -28.93 -6.16 62.67
C GLN A 4 -29.24 -4.66 62.76
N LEU A 5 -28.89 -4.00 63.88
CA LEU A 5 -28.97 -2.53 63.99
C LEU A 5 -27.84 -1.80 63.26
N ARG A 6 -26.70 -2.46 63.02
CA ARG A 6 -25.58 -1.86 62.29
C ARG A 6 -25.82 -1.83 60.77
N ASP A 7 -26.58 -2.78 60.25
CA ASP A 7 -26.95 -2.84 58.82
C ASP A 7 -28.03 -1.80 58.44
N LEU A 8 -28.79 -1.27 59.41
CA LEU A 8 -29.77 -0.19 59.19
C LEU A 8 -29.14 1.21 59.11
N PHE A 9 -27.87 1.36 59.55
CA PHE A 9 -27.11 2.62 59.50
C PHE A 9 -25.97 2.61 58.47
N ARG A 10 -25.88 1.56 57.63
CA ARG A 10 -25.20 1.71 56.34
C ARG A 10 -26.06 2.65 55.50
N ARG A 11 -25.79 3.96 55.62
CA ARG A 11 -25.99 4.87 54.50
C ARG A 11 -25.40 4.14 53.29
N ALA A 12 -26.22 3.85 52.30
CA ALA A 12 -25.70 3.69 50.96
C ALA A 12 -24.80 4.92 50.75
N GLU A 13 -23.50 4.69 50.60
CA GLU A 13 -22.64 5.72 50.02
C GLU A 13 -23.40 6.20 48.77
N PRO A 14 -23.65 7.51 48.62
CA PRO A 14 -24.24 7.99 47.39
C PRO A 14 -23.32 7.47 46.29
N GLU A 15 -23.85 6.60 45.42
CA GLU A 15 -23.19 6.29 44.16
C GLU A 15 -22.90 7.66 43.56
N GLU A 16 -21.62 8.07 43.53
CA GLU A 16 -21.22 9.28 42.85
C GLU A 16 -21.72 9.09 41.42
N GLU A 17 -22.76 9.83 41.03
CA GLU A 17 -23.33 9.73 39.70
C GLU A 17 -22.21 10.00 38.71
N SER A 18 -21.71 8.93 38.08
CA SER A 18 -20.65 9.02 37.10
C SER A 18 -21.13 9.94 35.99
N LEU A 19 -20.26 10.87 35.57
CA LEU A 19 -20.58 11.75 34.46
C LEU A 19 -20.71 10.88 33.20
N LYS A 20 -21.92 10.78 32.64
CA LYS A 20 -22.15 10.04 31.41
C LYS A 20 -22.14 10.98 30.21
N PHE A 21 -21.22 10.72 29.28
CA PHE A 21 -21.11 11.44 28.03
C PHE A 21 -21.45 10.51 26.87
N SER A 22 -22.28 10.96 25.93
CA SER A 22 -22.31 10.32 24.62
C SER A 22 -21.03 10.68 23.86
N PHE A 23 -20.53 9.77 23.04
CA PHE A 23 -19.37 10.03 22.19
C PHE A 23 -19.55 11.31 21.34
N ASP A 24 -20.69 11.46 20.67
CA ASP A 24 -20.97 12.64 19.84
C ASP A 24 -21.19 13.93 20.67
N GLY A 25 -21.49 13.80 21.97
CA GLY A 25 -21.64 14.92 22.89
C GLY A 25 -20.32 15.37 23.52
N LEU A 26 -19.26 14.56 23.41
CA LEU A 26 -17.97 14.84 24.02
C LEU A 26 -17.33 16.14 23.51
N PRO A 27 -17.35 16.48 22.20
CA PRO A 27 -16.79 17.75 21.71
C PRO A 27 -17.43 18.98 22.37
N ALA A 28 -18.76 19.00 22.50
CA ALA A 28 -19.47 20.12 23.13
C ALA A 28 -19.12 20.26 24.63
N TRP A 29 -18.91 19.13 25.31
CA TRP A 29 -18.45 19.14 26.69
C TRP A 29 -17.00 19.66 26.81
N LEU A 30 -16.11 19.31 25.88
CA LEU A 30 -14.74 19.81 25.85
C LEU A 30 -14.67 21.32 25.64
N ASP A 31 -15.52 21.86 24.76
CA ASP A 31 -15.64 23.30 24.55
C ASP A 31 -16.11 24.02 25.83
N ALA A 32 -17.15 23.49 26.48
CA ALA A 32 -17.63 24.02 27.76
C ALA A 32 -16.54 23.94 28.86
N ARG A 33 -15.75 22.87 28.89
CA ARG A 33 -14.66 22.71 29.86
C ARG A 33 -13.52 23.69 29.61
N GLU A 34 -13.18 23.96 28.35
CA GLU A 34 -12.18 24.97 27.99
C GLU A 34 -12.62 26.39 28.41
N GLU A 35 -13.90 26.72 28.20
CA GLU A 35 -14.49 27.98 28.68
C GLU A 35 -14.44 28.08 30.21
N GLU A 36 -14.79 27.01 30.93
CA GLU A 36 -14.72 26.93 32.39
C GLU A 36 -13.29 27.16 32.90
N ILE A 37 -12.27 26.54 32.28
CA ILE A 37 -10.85 26.78 32.61
C ILE A 37 -10.50 28.27 32.43
N GLY A 38 -11.01 28.90 31.37
CA GLY A 38 -10.84 30.34 31.13
C GLY A 38 -11.46 31.22 32.22
N HIS A 39 -12.67 30.87 32.66
CA HIS A 39 -13.37 31.54 33.75
C HIS A 39 -12.68 31.34 35.10
N GLU A 40 -12.27 30.11 35.43
CA GLU A 40 -11.51 29.78 36.62
C GLU A 40 -10.18 30.56 36.67
N LEU A 41 -9.44 30.62 35.55
CA LEU A 41 -8.20 31.39 35.46
C LEU A 41 -8.44 32.89 35.69
N SER A 42 -9.48 33.46 35.07
CA SER A 42 -9.83 34.87 35.27
C SER A 42 -10.21 35.15 36.73
N GLY A 43 -11.02 34.29 37.34
CA GLY A 43 -11.42 34.40 38.75
C GLY A 43 -10.22 34.28 39.71
N ALA A 44 -9.38 33.26 39.54
CA ALA A 44 -8.23 33.00 40.39
C ALA A 44 -7.15 34.09 40.31
N THR A 45 -7.01 34.74 39.14
CA THR A 45 -6.02 35.80 38.95
C THR A 45 -6.54 37.21 39.22
N ALA A 46 -7.87 37.43 39.27
CA ALA A 46 -8.46 38.75 39.47
C ALA A 46 -7.93 39.49 40.72
N PRO A 47 -7.80 38.87 41.91
CA PRO A 47 -7.25 39.56 43.09
C PRO A 47 -5.82 40.04 42.89
N SER A 48 -4.94 39.20 42.33
CA SER A 48 -3.54 39.58 42.07
C SER A 48 -3.44 40.62 40.96
N ARG A 49 -4.28 40.58 39.92
CA ARG A 49 -4.32 41.61 38.87
C ARG A 49 -4.68 42.97 39.44
N GLU A 50 -5.67 43.02 40.33
CA GLU A 50 -6.06 44.25 41.01
C GLU A 50 -4.97 44.74 41.97
N ALA A 51 -4.36 43.85 42.76
CA ALA A 51 -3.25 44.17 43.63
C ALA A 51 -2.01 44.67 42.85
N ILE A 52 -1.74 44.12 41.67
CA ILE A 52 -0.69 44.57 40.76
C ILE A 52 -0.98 46.00 40.29
N ARG A 53 -2.19 46.29 39.82
CA ARG A 53 -2.57 47.66 39.40
C ARG A 53 -2.35 48.68 40.52
N GLY A 54 -2.90 48.41 41.71
CA GLY A 54 -2.71 49.29 42.86
C GLY A 54 -1.24 49.41 43.29
N THR A 55 -0.44 48.35 43.14
CA THR A 55 1.00 48.42 43.42
C THR A 55 1.77 49.24 42.38
N LEU A 56 1.37 49.18 41.11
CA LEU A 56 1.94 50.02 40.06
C LEU A 56 1.61 51.49 40.27
N GLU A 57 0.39 51.82 40.70
CA GLU A 57 0.00 53.17 41.08
C GLU A 57 0.83 53.69 42.26
N ARG A 58 0.94 52.92 43.35
CA ARG A 58 1.81 53.27 44.49
C ARG A 58 3.26 53.49 44.08
N LEU A 59 3.78 52.68 43.16
CA LEU A 59 5.13 52.82 42.64
C LEU A 59 5.29 54.11 41.81
N ARG A 60 4.29 54.49 41.00
CA ARG A 60 4.28 55.77 40.28
C ARG A 60 4.27 56.95 41.25
N GLU A 61 3.41 56.90 42.27
CA GLU A 61 3.34 57.95 43.30
C GLU A 61 4.64 58.09 44.08
N ALA A 62 5.25 56.98 44.51
CA ALA A 62 6.52 57.00 45.22
C ALA A 62 7.63 57.63 44.37
N VAL A 63 7.70 57.28 43.08
CA VAL A 63 8.67 57.86 42.13
C VAL A 63 8.41 59.35 41.89
N ALA A 64 7.15 59.77 41.78
CA ALA A 64 6.80 61.18 41.64
C ALA A 64 7.15 62.00 42.89
N ARG A 65 6.93 61.45 44.09
CA ARG A 65 7.33 62.10 45.37
C ARG A 65 8.84 62.33 45.43
N MET A 66 9.65 61.40 44.91
CA MET A 66 11.11 61.56 44.86
C MET A 66 11.57 62.77 44.03
N GLU A 67 10.81 63.19 43.03
CA GLU A 67 11.16 64.37 42.21
C GLU A 67 11.00 65.68 42.98
N THR A 68 10.13 65.70 43.99
CA THR A 68 9.82 66.87 44.82
C THR A 68 10.40 66.83 46.23
N ALA A 69 10.96 65.68 46.66
CA ALA A 69 11.48 65.50 48.01
C ALA A 69 12.79 66.27 48.23
N GLU A 70 12.91 66.90 49.40
CA GLU A 70 14.19 67.42 49.88
C GLU A 70 15.01 66.27 50.46
N GLY A 71 16.08 65.90 49.76
CA GLY A 71 16.95 64.80 50.19
C GLY A 71 17.61 65.07 51.53
N ASP A 72 17.91 64.01 52.27
CA ASP A 72 18.45 64.07 53.63
C ASP A 72 19.75 64.90 53.69
N GLY A 73 19.76 65.89 54.59
CA GLY A 73 20.80 66.90 54.73
C GLY A 73 22.08 66.37 55.38
N GLU A 74 22.04 65.21 56.06
CA GLU A 74 23.16 64.64 56.82
C GLU A 74 24.09 63.74 55.99
N VAL A 75 23.94 63.69 54.66
CA VAL A 75 24.70 62.78 53.78
C VAL A 75 25.98 63.43 53.24
N HIS A 76 27.05 62.65 53.10
CA HIS A 76 28.35 63.09 52.57
C HIS A 76 28.21 63.81 51.20
N PRO A 77 28.88 64.96 50.97
CA PRO A 77 28.70 65.80 49.77
C PRO A 77 28.83 65.05 48.44
N ARG A 78 29.82 64.16 48.33
CA ARG A 78 30.06 63.34 47.13
C ARG A 78 28.89 62.39 46.80
N LEU A 79 28.23 61.83 47.81
CA LEU A 79 27.06 60.95 47.61
C LEU A 79 25.83 61.78 47.23
N ARG A 80 25.70 62.98 47.80
CA ARG A 80 24.66 63.95 47.44
C ARG A 80 24.75 64.35 45.96
N ASP A 81 25.96 64.63 45.46
CA ASP A 81 26.20 64.95 44.05
C ASP A 81 25.89 63.80 43.08
N ILE A 82 26.30 62.57 43.44
CA ILE A 82 26.00 61.37 42.64
C ILE A 82 24.49 61.13 42.60
N SER A 83 23.81 61.27 43.74
CA SER A 83 22.35 61.07 43.85
C SER A 83 21.57 62.11 43.06
N ARG A 84 21.99 63.38 43.12
CA ARG A 84 21.40 64.48 42.32
C ARG A 84 21.48 64.21 40.82
N LYS A 85 22.55 63.57 40.34
CA LYS A 85 22.69 63.17 38.92
C LYS A 85 21.94 61.88 38.58
N ALA A 86 21.79 60.97 39.55
CA ALA A 86 21.12 59.69 39.35
C ALA A 86 19.58 59.80 39.36
N LEU A 87 19.03 60.73 40.14
CA LEU A 87 17.58 60.88 40.34
C LEU A 87 16.80 61.07 39.03
N PRO A 88 17.14 62.03 38.14
CA PRO A 88 16.39 62.22 36.89
C PRO A 88 16.45 61.00 35.95
N GLY A 89 17.57 60.26 35.97
CA GLY A 89 17.72 59.04 35.20
C GLY A 89 16.84 57.91 35.74
N PHE A 90 16.78 57.78 37.07
CA PHE A 90 15.96 56.79 37.76
C PHE A 90 14.48 57.05 37.56
N THR A 91 14.02 58.30 37.74
CA THR A 91 12.60 58.65 37.62
C THR A 91 12.13 58.50 36.18
N LYS A 92 12.90 58.99 35.20
CA LYS A 92 12.59 58.82 33.77
C LYS A 92 12.53 57.37 33.35
N SER A 93 13.51 56.55 33.74
CA SER A 93 13.53 55.13 33.37
C SER A 93 12.37 54.35 34.00
N THR A 94 12.07 54.63 35.28
CA THR A 94 10.96 53.99 35.99
C THR A 94 9.61 54.44 35.44
N ALA A 95 9.42 55.73 35.15
CA ALA A 95 8.21 56.22 34.49
C ALA A 95 7.99 55.57 33.11
N GLN A 96 9.05 55.40 32.32
CA GLN A 96 8.97 54.70 31.04
C GLN A 96 8.57 53.23 31.21
N ILE A 97 9.12 52.52 32.19
CA ILE A 97 8.74 51.14 32.49
C ILE A 97 7.25 51.07 32.87
N LEU A 98 6.78 51.99 33.71
CA LEU A 98 5.40 52.02 34.23
C LEU A 98 4.37 52.59 33.24
N SER A 99 4.81 53.19 32.13
CA SER A 99 3.94 53.65 31.05
C SER A 99 3.26 52.50 30.30
N ARG A 100 3.83 51.29 30.38
CA ARG A 100 3.26 50.08 29.80
C ARG A 100 2.28 49.47 30.78
N GLU A 101 1.01 49.83 30.69
CA GLU A 101 0.00 49.27 31.58
C GLU A 101 -0.34 47.82 31.20
N PRO A 102 -0.34 46.89 32.18
CA PRO A 102 -0.75 45.52 31.92
C PRO A 102 -2.26 45.48 31.65
N THR A 103 -2.63 44.99 30.46
CA THR A 103 -4.01 44.87 29.97
C THR A 103 -4.23 43.51 29.30
N GLY A 104 -5.47 43.22 28.89
CA GLY A 104 -5.82 41.98 28.20
C GLY A 104 -6.25 40.83 29.11
N ASP A 105 -6.18 39.61 28.58
CA ASP A 105 -6.44 38.37 29.28
C ASP A 105 -5.38 38.11 30.38
N PRO A 106 -5.62 37.16 31.31
CA PRO A 106 -4.72 36.89 32.42
C PRO A 106 -3.26 36.59 32.03
N GLU A 107 -3.01 35.93 30.89
CA GLU A 107 -1.66 35.57 30.43
C GLU A 107 -0.93 36.79 29.86
N THR A 108 -1.61 37.57 29.01
CA THR A 108 -1.09 38.84 28.46
C THR A 108 -0.80 39.85 29.57
N PHE A 109 -1.71 39.94 30.56
CA PHE A 109 -1.53 40.78 31.74
C PHE A 109 -0.30 40.34 32.54
N TYR A 110 -0.17 39.05 32.84
CA TYR A 110 0.97 38.49 33.56
C TYR A 110 2.29 38.79 32.87
N ALA A 111 2.39 38.53 31.56
CA ALA A 111 3.61 38.76 30.79
C ALA A 111 4.06 40.23 30.87
N THR A 112 3.11 41.16 30.77
CA THR A 112 3.39 42.58 30.88
C THR A 112 3.83 42.96 32.30
N ALA A 113 3.13 42.47 33.34
CA ALA A 113 3.48 42.72 34.74
C ALA A 113 4.86 42.16 35.12
N ALA A 114 5.22 40.99 34.61
CA ALA A 114 6.53 40.37 34.82
C ALA A 114 7.66 41.18 34.18
N GLU A 115 7.46 41.74 32.97
CA GLU A 115 8.44 42.63 32.33
C GLU A 115 8.56 43.98 33.07
N ILE A 116 7.46 44.53 33.59
CA ILE A 116 7.50 45.72 34.45
C ILE A 116 8.29 45.46 35.73
N LEU A 117 8.04 44.33 36.41
CA LEU A 117 8.78 43.90 37.59
C LEU A 117 10.28 43.79 37.30
N LYS A 118 10.65 43.12 36.21
CA LYS A 118 12.04 42.95 35.77
C LYS A 118 12.70 44.29 35.46
N GLY A 119 12.00 45.20 34.76
CA GLY A 119 12.46 46.56 34.52
C GLY A 119 12.70 47.33 35.81
N SER A 120 11.76 47.26 36.74
CA SER A 120 11.81 47.97 38.04
C SER A 120 12.95 47.45 38.92
N LEU A 121 13.18 46.14 38.95
CA LEU A 121 14.33 45.54 39.63
C LEU A 121 15.66 45.98 39.02
N LYS A 122 15.73 46.14 37.69
CA LYS A 122 16.92 46.64 37.00
C LYS A 122 17.19 48.11 37.34
N ALA A 123 16.15 48.94 37.38
CA ALA A 123 16.26 50.35 37.76
C ALA A 123 16.73 50.51 39.22
N LEU A 124 16.18 49.71 40.14
CA LEU A 124 16.59 49.67 41.56
C LEU A 124 18.06 49.27 41.74
N LYS A 125 18.52 48.22 41.05
CA LYS A 125 19.92 47.73 41.16
C LYS A 125 20.94 48.69 40.51
N GLY A 126 20.52 49.45 39.50
CA GLY A 126 21.34 50.43 38.80
C GLY A 126 21.35 51.79 39.49
N GLN A 127 20.51 52.71 39.00
CA GLN A 127 20.48 54.10 39.46
C GLN A 127 19.90 54.24 40.88
N GLY A 128 18.93 53.40 41.25
CA GLY A 128 18.28 53.44 42.57
C GLY A 128 19.21 53.14 43.75
N LYS A 129 20.33 52.43 43.51
CA LYS A 129 21.33 52.13 44.54
C LYS A 129 21.90 53.40 45.17
N TYR A 130 22.13 54.44 44.37
CA TYR A 130 22.73 55.69 44.84
C TYR A 130 21.72 56.56 45.60
N LEU A 131 20.43 56.41 45.29
CA LEU A 131 19.35 57.21 45.88
C LEU A 131 18.98 56.76 47.30
N SER A 132 19.30 55.52 47.67
CA SER A 132 18.88 54.93 48.96
C SER A 132 19.47 55.63 50.20
N SER A 133 20.58 56.36 50.04
CA SER A 133 21.20 57.11 51.14
C SER A 133 20.67 58.53 51.29
N VAL A 134 20.18 59.13 50.20
CA VAL A 134 19.72 60.55 50.17
C VAL A 134 18.19 60.62 50.24
N TYR A 135 17.49 59.58 49.79
CA TYR A 135 16.03 59.45 49.80
C TYR A 135 15.64 58.11 50.47
N PRO A 136 16.01 57.90 51.75
CA PRO A 136 15.86 56.60 52.39
C PRO A 136 14.40 56.16 52.51
N ASP A 137 13.49 57.08 52.79
CA ASP A 137 12.07 56.81 52.98
C ASP A 137 11.37 56.52 51.64
N GLU A 138 11.59 57.35 50.63
CA GLU A 138 11.01 57.12 49.30
C GLU A 138 11.57 55.84 48.67
N MET A 139 12.88 55.60 48.78
CA MET A 139 13.47 54.35 48.28
C MET A 139 13.02 53.12 49.08
N LYS A 140 12.59 53.27 50.32
CA LYS A 140 11.96 52.19 51.09
C LYS A 140 10.56 51.90 50.55
N GLU A 141 9.78 52.92 50.23
CA GLU A 141 8.45 52.77 49.59
C GLU A 141 8.57 52.13 48.20
N VAL A 142 9.48 52.60 47.35
CA VAL A 142 9.75 52.02 46.02
C VAL A 142 10.13 50.54 46.14
N ARG A 143 11.04 50.18 47.07
CA ARG A 143 11.43 48.79 47.29
C ARG A 143 10.28 47.94 47.81
N ALA A 144 9.44 48.48 48.70
CA ALA A 144 8.27 47.79 49.20
C ALA A 144 7.26 47.50 48.06
N ALA A 145 6.96 48.51 47.23
CA ALA A 145 6.08 48.35 46.09
C ALA A 145 6.63 47.34 45.06
N VAL A 146 7.91 47.38 44.72
CA VAL A 146 8.51 46.38 43.81
C VAL A 146 8.50 44.97 44.42
N LYS A 147 8.68 44.85 45.75
CA LYS A 147 8.57 43.56 46.44
C LYS A 147 7.14 43.01 46.41
N ASP A 148 6.14 43.86 46.67
CA ASP A 148 4.74 43.46 46.59
C ASP A 148 4.34 43.07 45.17
N LEU A 149 4.80 43.83 44.15
CA LEU A 149 4.63 43.47 42.74
C LEU A 149 5.19 42.09 42.44
N GLY A 150 6.40 41.80 42.94
CA GLY A 150 7.02 40.48 42.79
C GLY A 150 6.24 39.35 43.46
N ARG A 151 5.64 39.59 44.62
CA ARG A 151 4.77 38.62 45.30
C ARG A 151 3.53 38.32 44.45
N GLU A 152 2.82 39.35 44.00
CA GLU A 152 1.57 39.16 43.25
C GLU A 152 1.80 38.53 41.87
N VAL A 153 2.89 38.88 41.17
CA VAL A 153 3.29 38.21 39.92
C VAL A 153 3.54 36.73 40.16
N ASN A 154 4.23 36.36 41.25
CA ASN A 154 4.47 34.96 41.57
C ASN A 154 3.19 34.21 41.95
N THR A 155 2.25 34.86 42.64
CA THR A 155 0.94 34.26 42.98
C THR A 155 0.14 33.87 41.73
N MET A 156 0.30 34.58 40.61
CA MET A 156 -0.36 34.23 39.35
C MET A 156 0.19 32.95 38.68
N ASN A 157 1.41 32.52 39.00
CA ASN A 157 2.07 31.41 38.28
C ASN A 157 1.32 30.08 38.39
N GLU A 158 0.83 29.74 39.58
CA GLU A 158 0.15 28.46 39.81
C GLU A 158 -1.21 28.39 39.09
N PRO A 159 -2.11 29.39 39.18
CA PRO A 159 -3.32 29.42 38.35
C PRO A 159 -3.03 29.34 36.84
N LEU A 160 -1.98 30.05 36.36
CA LEU A 160 -1.58 30.01 34.95
C LEU A 160 -1.10 28.63 34.53
N ALA A 161 -0.30 27.96 35.36
CA ALA A 161 0.17 26.59 35.09
C ALA A 161 -1.00 25.61 35.03
N ARG A 162 -1.91 25.66 36.03
CA ARG A 162 -3.12 24.81 36.05
C ARG A 162 -3.98 25.00 34.81
N ALA A 163 -4.21 26.25 34.39
CA ALA A 163 -5.01 26.52 33.20
C ALA A 163 -4.37 25.97 31.92
N ARG A 164 -3.03 26.04 31.80
CA ARG A 164 -2.30 25.45 30.67
C ARG A 164 -2.37 23.93 30.66
N ASP A 165 -2.18 23.31 31.82
CA ASP A 165 -2.28 21.85 31.96
C ASP A 165 -3.70 21.37 31.64
N GLY A 166 -4.73 22.08 32.13
CA GLY A 166 -6.13 21.78 31.81
C GLY A 166 -6.45 21.91 30.32
N ARG A 167 -6.02 22.99 29.65
CA ARG A 167 -6.20 23.16 28.19
C ARG A 167 -5.47 22.07 27.40
N ARG A 168 -4.28 21.67 27.84
CA ARG A 168 -3.56 20.55 27.23
C ARG A 168 -4.33 19.24 27.37
N GLN A 169 -4.87 18.94 28.55
CA GLN A 169 -5.69 17.75 28.76
C GLN A 169 -6.96 17.76 27.90
N VAL A 170 -7.61 18.92 27.72
CA VAL A 170 -8.73 19.07 26.77
C VAL A 170 -8.30 18.69 25.36
N GLU A 171 -7.16 19.20 24.89
CA GLU A 171 -6.64 18.89 23.56
C GLU A 171 -6.29 17.40 23.41
N ASP A 172 -5.64 16.80 24.41
CA ASP A 172 -5.30 15.38 24.43
C ASP A 172 -6.55 14.49 24.31
N VAL A 173 -7.69 14.91 24.87
CA VAL A 173 -8.99 14.22 24.72
C VAL A 173 -9.60 14.46 23.34
N ARG A 174 -9.50 15.69 22.81
CA ARG A 174 -9.97 16.02 21.44
C ARG A 174 -9.25 15.17 20.39
N GLU A 175 -7.94 15.05 20.48
CA GLU A 175 -7.13 14.23 19.57
C GLU A 175 -7.52 12.75 19.62
N SER A 176 -7.76 12.21 20.82
CA SER A 176 -8.19 10.84 21.00
C SER A 176 -9.59 10.59 20.42
N HIS A 177 -10.53 11.50 20.67
CA HIS A 177 -11.87 11.47 20.07
C HIS A 177 -11.82 11.50 18.53
N ALA A 178 -11.00 12.38 17.95
CA ALA A 178 -10.82 12.47 16.51
C ALA A 178 -10.19 11.20 15.92
N THR A 179 -9.18 10.64 16.60
CA THR A 179 -8.54 9.38 16.21
C THR A 179 -9.54 8.23 16.21
N LEU A 180 -10.36 8.12 17.26
CA LEU A 180 -11.38 7.07 17.37
C LEU A 180 -12.45 7.22 16.28
N SER A 181 -12.87 8.45 15.98
CA SER A 181 -13.80 8.75 14.88
C SER A 181 -13.25 8.26 13.54
N ARG A 182 -11.98 8.57 13.24
CA ARG A 182 -11.30 8.10 12.03
C ARG A 182 -11.21 6.57 11.97
N ILE A 183 -10.84 5.91 13.08
CA ILE A 183 -10.77 4.44 13.14
C ILE A 183 -12.13 3.82 12.80
N ARG A 184 -13.24 4.39 13.31
CA ARG A 184 -14.60 3.91 13.00
C ARG A 184 -14.95 4.03 11.52
N GLU A 185 -14.60 5.16 10.88
CA GLU A 185 -14.80 5.37 9.44
C GLU A 185 -13.97 4.38 8.61
N GLU A 186 -12.68 4.24 8.93
CA GLU A 186 -11.78 3.30 8.26
C GLU A 186 -12.24 1.85 8.44
N TYR A 187 -12.75 1.49 9.62
CA TYR A 187 -13.29 0.15 9.89
C TYR A 187 -14.52 -0.13 9.03
N ALA A 188 -15.46 0.82 8.95
CA ALA A 188 -16.65 0.68 8.12
C ALA A 188 -16.28 0.53 6.63
N ALA A 189 -15.29 1.27 6.16
CA ALA A 189 -14.78 1.14 4.79
C ALA A 189 -14.13 -0.23 4.56
N ALA A 190 -13.28 -0.71 5.48
CA ALA A 190 -12.66 -2.02 5.39
C ALA A 190 -13.69 -3.16 5.42
N ASP A 191 -14.71 -3.08 6.28
CA ASP A 191 -15.79 -4.07 6.31
C ASP A 191 -16.59 -4.08 4.99
N GLY A 192 -16.89 -2.90 4.44
CA GLY A 192 -17.50 -2.76 3.12
C GLY A 192 -16.69 -3.46 2.02
N GLN A 193 -15.36 -3.29 2.03
CA GLN A 193 -14.46 -3.97 1.10
C GLN A 193 -14.46 -5.49 1.29
N VAL A 194 -14.47 -6.00 2.53
CA VAL A 194 -14.55 -7.44 2.80
C VAL A 194 -15.81 -8.04 2.18
N ARG A 195 -16.95 -7.34 2.28
CA ARG A 195 -18.22 -7.78 1.67
C ARG A 195 -18.16 -7.75 0.16
N GLU A 196 -17.69 -6.66 -0.43
CA GLU A 196 -17.57 -6.49 -1.88
C GLU A 196 -16.66 -7.56 -2.49
N TYR A 197 -15.46 -7.75 -1.95
CA TYR A 197 -14.54 -8.78 -2.42
C TYR A 197 -15.05 -10.19 -2.12
N GLY A 198 -15.77 -10.39 -1.02
CA GLY A 198 -16.44 -11.66 -0.71
C GLY A 198 -17.50 -12.02 -1.75
N ALA A 199 -18.35 -11.08 -2.14
CA ALA A 199 -19.36 -11.30 -3.18
C ALA A 199 -18.72 -11.56 -4.55
N ALA A 200 -17.72 -10.74 -4.93
CA ALA A 200 -16.99 -10.92 -6.18
C ALA A 200 -16.23 -12.25 -6.25
N LEU A 201 -15.65 -12.70 -5.13
CA LEU A 201 -15.00 -14.01 -5.05
C LEU A 201 -16.01 -15.14 -5.24
N ALA A 202 -17.16 -15.08 -4.57
CA ALA A 202 -18.21 -16.10 -4.72
C ALA A 202 -18.75 -16.17 -6.16
N GLU A 203 -18.87 -15.03 -6.85
CA GLU A 203 -19.24 -14.99 -8.27
C GLU A 203 -18.18 -15.65 -9.15
N ALA A 204 -16.90 -15.34 -8.93
CA ALA A 204 -15.78 -15.94 -9.67
C ALA A 204 -15.69 -17.45 -9.43
N GLU A 205 -15.83 -17.92 -8.19
CA GLU A 205 -15.87 -19.34 -7.84
C GLU A 205 -17.06 -20.05 -8.50
N SER A 206 -18.25 -19.43 -8.52
CA SER A 206 -19.42 -19.96 -9.23
C SER A 206 -19.19 -20.04 -10.74
N ALA A 207 -18.51 -19.06 -11.34
CA ALA A 207 -18.16 -19.08 -12.76
C ALA A 207 -17.15 -20.19 -13.08
N ILE A 208 -16.14 -20.41 -12.22
CA ILE A 208 -15.19 -21.52 -12.33
C ILE A 208 -15.94 -22.85 -12.27
N HIS A 209 -16.80 -23.02 -11.26
CA HIS A 209 -17.55 -24.27 -11.08
C HIS A 209 -18.42 -24.58 -12.29
N ARG A 210 -19.18 -23.59 -12.80
CA ARG A 210 -19.97 -23.74 -14.02
C ARG A 210 -19.13 -24.13 -15.24
N ALA A 211 -17.97 -23.49 -15.42
CA ALA A 211 -17.08 -23.82 -16.54
C ALA A 211 -16.50 -25.24 -16.43
N GLU A 212 -16.19 -25.71 -15.22
CA GLU A 212 -15.74 -27.08 -14.96
C GLU A 212 -16.85 -28.11 -15.19
N GLU A 213 -18.07 -27.82 -14.75
CA GLU A 213 -19.26 -28.64 -15.02
C GLU A 213 -19.57 -28.71 -16.51
N GLU A 214 -19.50 -27.59 -17.23
CA GLU A 214 -19.67 -27.55 -18.69
C GLU A 214 -18.62 -28.42 -19.39
N LEU A 215 -17.34 -28.33 -19.00
CA LEU A 215 -16.29 -29.20 -19.53
C LEU A 215 -16.55 -30.69 -19.25
N ALA A 216 -17.04 -31.02 -18.06
CA ALA A 216 -17.40 -32.39 -17.72
C ALA A 216 -18.60 -32.88 -18.56
N ALA A 217 -19.59 -32.02 -18.78
CA ALA A 217 -20.76 -32.31 -19.59
C ALA A 217 -20.42 -32.50 -21.07
N LEU A 218 -19.45 -31.75 -21.62
CA LEU A 218 -18.98 -31.93 -23.00
C LEU A 218 -18.51 -33.37 -23.26
N LYS A 219 -17.83 -33.98 -22.28
CA LYS A 219 -17.34 -35.38 -22.38
C LYS A 219 -18.46 -36.41 -22.49
N GLN A 220 -19.66 -36.08 -22.03
CA GLN A 220 -20.83 -36.96 -22.08
C GLN A 220 -21.64 -36.81 -23.36
N ARG A 221 -21.34 -35.82 -24.21
CA ARG A 221 -22.08 -35.58 -25.45
C ARG A 221 -21.72 -36.62 -26.52
N PRO A 222 -22.67 -37.03 -27.39
CA PRO A 222 -22.41 -37.94 -28.50
C PRO A 222 -21.28 -37.46 -29.42
N ASP A 223 -21.20 -36.14 -29.65
CA ASP A 223 -20.16 -35.52 -30.49
C ASP A 223 -18.74 -35.67 -29.92
N TYR A 224 -18.61 -35.96 -28.62
CA TYR A 224 -17.31 -36.22 -28.00
C TYR A 224 -16.74 -37.57 -28.41
N ALA A 225 -17.58 -38.59 -28.59
CA ALA A 225 -17.15 -39.86 -29.17
C ALA A 225 -16.65 -39.64 -30.61
N ARG A 226 -17.36 -38.80 -31.38
CA ARG A 226 -16.94 -38.43 -32.74
C ARG A 226 -15.59 -37.70 -32.76
N LYS A 227 -15.33 -36.82 -31.80
CA LYS A 227 -14.02 -36.19 -31.60
C LYS A 227 -12.92 -37.25 -31.43
N LEU A 228 -13.12 -38.22 -30.53
CA LEU A 228 -12.14 -39.28 -30.27
C LEU A 228 -11.87 -40.15 -31.51
N GLU A 229 -12.91 -40.49 -32.28
CA GLU A 229 -12.77 -41.22 -33.55
C GLU A 229 -11.91 -40.45 -34.56
N LEU A 230 -12.15 -39.15 -34.71
CA LEU A 230 -11.37 -38.31 -35.63
C LEU A 230 -9.92 -38.19 -35.19
N GLU A 231 -9.66 -38.02 -33.90
CA GLU A 231 -8.29 -38.01 -33.35
C GLU A 231 -7.57 -39.33 -33.60
N GLU A 232 -8.25 -40.47 -33.46
CA GLU A 232 -7.68 -41.79 -33.75
C GLU A 232 -7.37 -41.95 -35.25
N LYS A 233 -8.28 -41.53 -36.14
CA LYS A 233 -8.02 -41.54 -37.59
C LYS A 233 -6.84 -40.66 -37.98
N ILE A 234 -6.73 -39.47 -37.40
CA ILE A 234 -5.58 -38.58 -37.63
C ILE A 234 -4.29 -39.28 -37.21
N ARG A 235 -4.26 -39.93 -36.03
CA ARG A 235 -3.10 -40.71 -35.58
C ARG A 235 -2.77 -41.88 -36.51
N ALA A 236 -3.78 -42.57 -37.04
CA ALA A 236 -3.58 -43.65 -38.01
C ALA A 236 -2.99 -43.11 -39.34
N PHE A 237 -3.43 -41.93 -39.79
CA PHE A 237 -2.83 -41.25 -40.93
C PHE A 237 -1.40 -40.80 -40.66
N ASP A 238 -1.09 -40.26 -39.48
CA ASP A 238 0.28 -39.93 -39.08
C ASP A 238 1.20 -41.16 -39.19
N ALA A 239 0.77 -42.31 -38.65
CA ALA A 239 1.52 -43.56 -38.74
C ALA A 239 1.71 -44.04 -40.19
N THR A 240 0.71 -43.86 -41.05
CA THR A 240 0.79 -44.24 -42.47
C THR A 240 1.71 -43.30 -43.26
N ASP A 241 1.72 -41.99 -42.95
CA ASP A 241 2.63 -41.01 -43.57
C ASP A 241 4.09 -41.32 -43.19
N GLU A 242 4.33 -41.68 -41.93
CA GLU A 242 5.64 -42.12 -41.45
C GLU A 242 6.11 -43.43 -42.11
N GLU A 243 5.22 -44.40 -42.30
CA GLU A 243 5.54 -45.64 -43.00
C GLU A 243 5.87 -45.39 -44.48
N ALA A 244 5.05 -44.61 -45.19
CA ALA A 244 5.31 -44.24 -46.58
C ALA A 244 6.61 -43.43 -46.72
N GLY A 245 6.91 -42.56 -45.75
CA GLY A 245 8.18 -41.84 -45.68
C GLY A 245 9.38 -42.77 -45.49
N ARG A 246 9.25 -43.81 -44.65
CA ARG A 246 10.27 -44.85 -44.48
C ARG A 246 10.46 -45.67 -45.75
N GLU A 247 9.38 -46.11 -46.39
CA GLU A 247 9.40 -46.83 -47.68
C GLU A 247 10.16 -46.01 -48.74
N MET A 248 9.83 -44.73 -48.89
CA MET A 248 10.49 -43.83 -49.84
C MET A 248 11.98 -43.61 -49.52
N ALA A 249 12.33 -43.49 -48.23
CA ALA A 249 13.74 -43.36 -47.81
C ALA A 249 14.56 -44.62 -48.15
N THR A 250 13.98 -45.81 -47.98
CA THR A 250 14.60 -47.08 -48.39
C THR A 250 14.81 -47.14 -49.90
N LEU A 251 13.79 -46.78 -50.69
CA LEU A 251 13.89 -46.70 -52.16
C LEU A 251 15.00 -45.73 -52.60
N ARG A 252 15.01 -44.50 -52.05
CA ARG A 252 16.04 -43.48 -52.31
C ARG A 252 17.44 -43.99 -52.00
N THR A 253 17.64 -44.62 -50.85
CA THR A 253 18.96 -45.13 -50.43
C THR A 253 19.49 -46.18 -51.41
N THR A 254 18.66 -47.15 -51.79
CA THR A 254 19.03 -48.20 -52.74
C THR A 254 19.27 -47.63 -54.14
N ALA A 255 18.39 -46.73 -54.60
CA ALA A 255 18.52 -46.08 -55.90
C ALA A 255 19.80 -45.25 -56.02
N VAL A 256 20.10 -44.39 -55.05
CA VAL A 256 21.33 -43.57 -55.02
C VAL A 256 22.59 -44.43 -55.06
N HIS A 257 22.60 -45.56 -54.35
CA HIS A 257 23.76 -46.45 -54.35
C HIS A 257 24.01 -47.08 -55.73
N VAL A 258 22.97 -47.57 -56.41
CA VAL A 258 23.09 -48.17 -57.74
C VAL A 258 23.41 -47.10 -58.79
N LEU A 259 22.72 -45.96 -58.77
CA LEU A 259 22.96 -44.85 -59.69
C LEU A 259 24.39 -44.31 -59.56
N ARG A 260 24.92 -44.16 -58.34
CA ARG A 260 26.32 -43.73 -58.15
C ARG A 260 27.34 -44.73 -58.71
N LYS A 261 27.05 -46.03 -58.65
CA LYS A 261 27.89 -47.05 -59.30
C LYS A 261 27.77 -46.95 -60.83
N ALA A 262 26.55 -46.82 -61.35
CA ALA A 262 26.26 -46.71 -62.77
C ALA A 262 26.94 -45.47 -63.39
N GLY A 263 26.91 -44.32 -62.71
CA GLY A 263 27.59 -43.10 -63.15
C GLY A 263 29.10 -43.31 -63.32
N LYS A 264 29.74 -43.96 -62.34
CA LYS A 264 31.17 -44.33 -62.45
C LYS A 264 31.47 -45.30 -63.59
N VAL A 265 30.54 -46.19 -63.93
CA VAL A 265 30.68 -47.10 -65.08
C VAL A 265 30.56 -46.31 -66.38
N ALA A 266 29.55 -45.43 -66.50
CA ALA A 266 29.33 -44.56 -67.65
C ALA A 266 30.54 -43.65 -67.96
N GLU A 267 31.13 -43.04 -66.92
CA GLU A 267 32.33 -42.21 -67.05
C GLU A 267 33.52 -43.01 -67.59
N LYS A 268 33.72 -44.25 -67.11
CA LYS A 268 34.82 -45.12 -67.54
C LYS A 268 34.68 -45.61 -68.97
N THR A 269 33.45 -45.82 -69.44
CA THR A 269 33.17 -46.24 -70.82
C THR A 269 33.06 -45.08 -71.80
N GLY A 270 33.13 -43.82 -71.32
CA GLY A 270 33.05 -42.62 -72.13
C GLY A 270 31.65 -42.25 -72.61
N ASP A 271 30.60 -42.86 -72.02
CA ASP A 271 29.21 -42.56 -72.34
C ASP A 271 28.72 -41.32 -71.59
N SER A 272 29.09 -40.15 -72.14
CA SER A 272 28.73 -38.83 -71.58
C SER A 272 27.22 -38.60 -71.48
N THR A 273 26.41 -39.24 -72.31
CA THR A 273 24.94 -39.09 -72.29
C THR A 273 24.34 -39.88 -71.13
N ALA A 274 24.78 -41.13 -70.94
CA ALA A 274 24.38 -41.94 -69.80
C ALA A 274 24.84 -41.31 -68.47
N ALA A 275 26.09 -40.83 -68.39
CA ALA A 275 26.62 -40.16 -67.20
C ALA A 275 25.78 -38.94 -66.83
N ALA A 276 25.49 -38.05 -67.79
CA ALA A 276 24.67 -36.86 -67.55
C ALA A 276 23.22 -37.17 -67.15
N SER A 277 22.63 -38.27 -67.62
CA SER A 277 21.29 -38.70 -67.20
C SER A 277 21.28 -39.25 -65.77
N ILE A 278 22.31 -40.00 -65.39
CA ILE A 278 22.47 -40.57 -64.05
C ILE A 278 22.77 -39.48 -63.02
N ASP A 279 23.60 -38.49 -63.37
CA ASP A 279 23.89 -37.34 -62.51
C ASP A 279 22.64 -36.51 -62.24
N ARG A 280 21.83 -36.25 -63.28
CA ARG A 280 20.52 -35.58 -63.12
C ARG A 280 19.58 -36.34 -62.18
N ALA A 281 19.58 -37.68 -62.26
CA ALA A 281 18.82 -38.51 -61.32
C ALA A 281 19.36 -38.37 -59.89
N LEU A 282 20.68 -38.47 -59.69
CA LEU A 282 21.32 -38.32 -58.38
C LEU A 282 21.08 -36.94 -57.75
N ASP A 283 21.12 -35.87 -58.54
CA ASP A 283 20.82 -34.50 -58.08
C ASP A 283 19.37 -34.36 -57.62
N ALA A 284 18.42 -35.05 -58.28
CA ALA A 284 17.03 -35.07 -57.86
C ALA A 284 16.82 -35.79 -56.50
N TYR A 285 17.77 -36.64 -56.09
CA TYR A 285 17.79 -37.25 -54.76
C TYR A 285 18.60 -36.46 -53.72
N THR A 286 19.21 -35.32 -54.03
CA THR A 286 19.93 -34.49 -53.03
C THR A 286 19.21 -33.19 -52.73
N ASP A 287 18.38 -32.71 -53.65
CA ASP A 287 17.55 -31.52 -53.51
C ASP A 287 16.20 -31.85 -52.85
N ASP A 288 16.04 -31.45 -51.58
CA ASP A 288 14.79 -31.65 -50.83
C ASP A 288 13.65 -30.82 -51.46
N GLY A 289 12.95 -31.41 -52.42
CA GLY A 289 11.81 -30.79 -53.10
C GLY A 289 11.65 -31.14 -54.58
N LYS A 290 12.66 -31.72 -55.23
CA LYS A 290 12.53 -32.23 -56.60
C LYS A 290 11.93 -33.63 -56.60
N ASP A 291 10.98 -33.86 -57.51
CA ASP A 291 10.43 -35.20 -57.76
C ASP A 291 11.50 -36.07 -58.43
N PRO A 292 12.03 -37.10 -57.74
CA PRO A 292 13.09 -37.94 -58.28
C PRO A 292 12.58 -38.95 -59.30
N VAL A 293 11.26 -39.09 -59.50
CA VAL A 293 10.66 -40.10 -60.39
C VAL A 293 11.06 -39.86 -61.85
N GLY A 294 10.79 -38.68 -62.40
CA GLY A 294 11.10 -38.36 -63.81
C GLY A 294 12.58 -38.51 -64.18
N PRO A 295 13.51 -37.90 -63.42
CA PRO A 295 14.95 -38.10 -63.63
C PRO A 295 15.40 -39.56 -63.51
N THR A 296 14.76 -40.34 -62.62
CA THR A 296 15.04 -41.77 -62.49
C THR A 296 14.56 -42.53 -63.73
N GLU A 297 13.35 -42.28 -64.23
CA GLU A 297 12.81 -42.89 -65.46
C GLU A 297 13.74 -42.68 -66.65
N GLU A 298 14.28 -41.48 -66.82
CA GLU A 298 15.22 -41.16 -67.90
C GLU A 298 16.56 -41.91 -67.79
N ALA A 299 17.05 -42.15 -66.57
CA ALA A 299 18.30 -42.86 -66.33
C ALA A 299 18.18 -44.40 -66.45
N MET A 300 16.98 -44.97 -66.25
CA MET A 300 16.76 -46.42 -66.20
C MET A 300 17.26 -47.19 -67.44
N PRO A 301 17.01 -46.75 -68.69
CA PRO A 301 17.47 -47.48 -69.88
C PRO A 301 18.99 -47.67 -69.92
N ALA A 302 19.75 -46.64 -69.52
CA ALA A 302 21.21 -46.68 -69.49
C ALA A 302 21.71 -47.63 -68.38
N VAL A 303 21.11 -47.54 -67.19
CA VAL A 303 21.45 -48.40 -66.04
C VAL A 303 21.16 -49.88 -66.36
N LEU A 304 20.02 -50.19 -66.96
CA LEU A 304 19.66 -51.56 -67.35
C LEU A 304 20.57 -52.13 -68.44
N ALA A 305 21.02 -51.30 -69.38
CA ALA A 305 21.99 -51.72 -70.40
C ALA A 305 23.33 -52.14 -69.76
N MET A 306 23.80 -51.39 -68.76
CA MET A 306 25.02 -51.73 -67.99
C MET A 306 24.84 -53.03 -67.18
N ILE A 307 23.66 -53.27 -66.61
CA ILE A 307 23.35 -54.51 -65.89
C ILE A 307 23.37 -55.71 -66.85
N ARG A 308 22.74 -55.60 -68.04
CA ARG A 308 22.69 -56.68 -69.04
C ARG A 308 24.04 -57.03 -69.65
N ARG A 309 24.96 -56.06 -69.73
CA ARG A 309 26.35 -56.26 -70.17
C ARG A 309 27.25 -56.81 -69.05
N GLU A 310 26.71 -57.07 -67.87
CA GLU A 310 27.43 -57.49 -66.67
C GLU A 310 28.47 -56.46 -66.17
N GLU A 311 28.36 -55.20 -66.61
CA GLU A 311 29.24 -54.09 -66.22
C GLU A 311 28.84 -53.49 -64.87
N LEU A 312 27.58 -53.66 -64.45
CA LEU A 312 27.04 -53.18 -63.18
C LEU A 312 26.52 -54.35 -62.33
N PRO A 313 27.35 -54.92 -61.42
CA PRO A 313 26.91 -56.02 -60.56
C PRO A 313 25.99 -55.52 -59.44
N LEU A 314 24.81 -56.12 -59.35
CA LEU A 314 23.82 -55.90 -58.28
C LEU A 314 24.18 -56.79 -57.08
N LYS A 315 24.19 -56.19 -55.87
CA LYS A 315 24.77 -56.82 -54.67
C LYS A 315 23.76 -57.53 -53.77
N ASN A 316 22.49 -57.16 -53.84
CA ASN A 316 21.44 -57.70 -52.96
C ASN A 316 20.13 -57.91 -53.74
N GLN A 317 19.19 -58.63 -53.12
CA GLN A 317 17.90 -58.94 -53.76
C GLN A 317 17.04 -57.70 -54.02
N ASP A 318 17.17 -56.66 -53.20
CA ASP A 318 16.42 -55.40 -53.39
C ASP A 318 16.90 -54.62 -54.62
N GLU A 319 18.22 -54.52 -54.84
CA GLU A 319 18.81 -53.95 -56.04
C GLU A 319 18.36 -54.75 -57.28
N VAL A 320 18.40 -56.09 -57.22
CA VAL A 320 17.94 -56.97 -58.31
C VAL A 320 16.47 -56.76 -58.63
N ARG A 321 15.62 -56.65 -57.61
CA ARG A 321 14.18 -56.43 -57.78
C ARG A 321 13.88 -55.05 -58.35
N LEU A 322 14.45 -53.99 -57.77
CA LEU A 322 14.16 -52.61 -58.13
C LEU A 322 14.66 -52.24 -59.54
N PHE A 323 15.78 -52.83 -59.97
CA PHE A 323 16.39 -52.61 -61.29
C PHE A 323 16.16 -53.79 -62.24
N SER A 324 15.03 -54.49 -62.11
CA SER A 324 14.66 -55.61 -62.98
C SER A 324 14.18 -55.16 -64.36
N ASP A 325 13.45 -54.04 -64.42
CA ASP A 325 12.97 -53.40 -65.64
C ASP A 325 12.96 -51.86 -65.48
N ALA A 326 12.58 -51.15 -66.54
CA ALA A 326 12.66 -49.69 -66.60
C ALA A 326 11.59 -48.97 -65.78
N GLU A 327 10.54 -49.67 -65.37
CA GLU A 327 9.36 -49.10 -64.71
C GLU A 327 9.33 -49.42 -63.21
N THR A 328 9.90 -50.54 -62.77
CA THR A 328 9.73 -51.03 -61.39
C THR A 328 10.17 -50.04 -60.31
N LEU A 329 11.37 -49.46 -60.38
CA LEU A 329 11.83 -48.46 -59.39
C LEU A 329 11.03 -47.14 -59.49
N PRO A 330 10.88 -46.51 -60.67
CA PRO A 330 10.03 -45.32 -60.80
C PRO A 330 8.59 -45.51 -60.33
N ALA A 331 7.96 -46.64 -60.66
CA ALA A 331 6.61 -46.96 -60.25
C ALA A 331 6.51 -47.13 -58.73
N ALA A 332 7.48 -47.80 -58.09
CA ALA A 332 7.52 -47.95 -56.64
C ALA A 332 7.68 -46.59 -55.92
N MET A 333 8.51 -45.70 -56.46
CA MET A 333 8.70 -44.35 -55.91
C MET A 333 7.46 -43.48 -56.09
N LYS A 334 6.86 -43.50 -57.28
CA LYS A 334 5.60 -42.81 -57.58
C LYS A 334 4.50 -43.28 -56.65
N GLN A 335 4.37 -44.58 -56.44
CA GLN A 335 3.39 -45.16 -55.52
C GLN A 335 3.61 -44.69 -54.07
N ALA A 336 4.85 -44.66 -53.58
CA ALA A 336 5.17 -44.20 -52.23
C ALA A 336 4.85 -42.69 -52.04
N LEU A 337 5.18 -41.86 -53.04
CA LEU A 337 4.88 -40.43 -53.03
C LEU A 337 3.37 -40.13 -53.14
N GLU A 338 2.66 -40.86 -54.00
CA GLU A 338 1.20 -40.77 -54.13
C GLU A 338 0.51 -41.19 -52.83
N LYS A 339 0.93 -42.31 -52.21
CA LYS A 339 0.45 -42.76 -50.89
C LYS A 339 0.68 -41.67 -49.83
N GLN A 340 1.86 -41.07 -49.78
CA GLN A 340 2.17 -40.00 -48.84
C GLN A 340 1.30 -38.75 -49.06
N ARG A 341 1.14 -38.32 -50.31
CA ARG A 341 0.30 -37.18 -50.68
C ARG A 341 -1.17 -37.43 -50.30
N ASP A 342 -1.70 -38.60 -50.62
CA ASP A 342 -3.08 -38.98 -50.34
C ASP A 342 -3.37 -39.01 -48.83
N VAL A 343 -2.44 -39.57 -48.05
CA VAL A 343 -2.54 -39.60 -46.58
C VAL A 343 -2.54 -38.18 -46.01
N ARG A 344 -1.67 -37.28 -46.49
CA ARG A 344 -1.63 -35.88 -46.05
C ARG A 344 -2.91 -35.12 -46.38
N VAL A 345 -3.48 -35.33 -47.57
CA VAL A 345 -4.75 -34.71 -47.97
C VAL A 345 -5.90 -35.21 -47.07
N LYS A 346 -5.99 -36.52 -46.86
CA LYS A 346 -7.01 -37.12 -45.98
C LYS A 346 -6.86 -36.64 -44.53
N ARG A 347 -5.63 -36.59 -44.02
CA ARG A 347 -5.31 -36.06 -42.70
C ARG A 347 -5.76 -34.60 -42.55
N ALA A 348 -5.43 -33.75 -43.52
CA ALA A 348 -5.82 -32.34 -43.48
C ALA A 348 -7.35 -32.17 -43.47
N ALA A 349 -8.07 -32.99 -44.24
CA ALA A 349 -9.53 -33.00 -44.25
C ALA A 349 -10.13 -33.42 -42.89
N GLU A 350 -9.60 -34.47 -42.26
CA GLU A 350 -10.06 -34.90 -40.92
C GLU A 350 -9.68 -33.87 -39.84
N GLN A 351 -8.52 -33.21 -39.94
CA GLN A 351 -8.12 -32.12 -39.05
C GLN A 351 -9.06 -30.92 -39.15
N GLN A 352 -9.44 -30.54 -40.36
CA GLN A 352 -10.42 -29.47 -40.56
C GLN A 352 -11.79 -29.86 -39.98
N THR A 353 -12.21 -31.12 -40.16
CA THR A 353 -13.45 -31.64 -39.59
C THR A 353 -13.42 -31.64 -38.07
N LEU A 354 -12.31 -32.08 -37.47
CA LEU A 354 -12.10 -32.07 -36.02
C LEU A 354 -12.15 -30.66 -35.46
N ALA A 355 -11.46 -29.70 -36.09
CA ALA A 355 -11.45 -28.30 -35.65
C ALA A 355 -12.81 -27.62 -35.77
N ALA A 356 -13.66 -28.06 -36.71
CA ALA A 356 -15.01 -27.56 -36.90
C ALA A 356 -16.05 -28.19 -35.94
N LEU A 357 -15.69 -29.23 -35.18
CA LEU A 357 -16.63 -29.84 -34.25
C LEU A 357 -17.00 -28.86 -33.12
N PRO A 358 -18.30 -28.63 -32.83
CA PRO A 358 -18.73 -27.74 -31.76
C PRO A 358 -18.13 -28.08 -30.40
N VAL A 359 -17.98 -29.37 -30.09
CA VAL A 359 -17.39 -29.84 -28.83
C VAL A 359 -15.92 -29.42 -28.67
N VAL A 360 -15.15 -29.39 -29.77
CA VAL A 360 -13.74 -28.98 -29.76
C VAL A 360 -13.61 -27.48 -29.57
N VAL A 361 -14.47 -26.70 -30.26
CA VAL A 361 -14.50 -25.24 -30.13
C VAL A 361 -14.88 -24.83 -28.70
N GLU A 362 -15.94 -25.42 -28.14
CA GLU A 362 -16.38 -25.11 -26.77
C GLU A 362 -15.36 -25.56 -25.71
N GLU A 363 -14.76 -26.74 -25.88
CA GLU A 363 -13.72 -27.21 -24.96
C GLU A 363 -12.48 -26.30 -24.98
N GLN A 364 -12.02 -25.85 -26.15
CA GLN A 364 -10.92 -24.89 -26.25
C GLN A 364 -11.29 -23.54 -25.64
N ARG A 365 -12.52 -23.05 -25.85
CA ARG A 365 -13.01 -21.81 -25.24
C ARG A 365 -12.97 -21.89 -23.72
N LEU A 366 -13.53 -22.94 -23.14
CA LEU A 366 -13.59 -23.15 -21.70
C LEU A 366 -12.21 -23.41 -21.08
N ALA A 367 -11.38 -24.25 -21.71
CA ALA A 367 -10.01 -24.51 -21.27
C ALA A 367 -9.13 -23.25 -21.30
N THR A 368 -9.39 -22.33 -22.23
CA THR A 368 -8.69 -21.04 -22.32
C THR A 368 -9.20 -20.05 -21.27
N ALA A 369 -10.50 -20.05 -20.98
CA ALA A 369 -11.12 -19.13 -20.04
C ALA A 369 -10.83 -19.47 -18.56
N LEU A 370 -10.78 -20.76 -18.22
CA LEU A 370 -10.61 -21.24 -16.83
C LEU A 370 -9.38 -20.68 -16.11
N PRO A 371 -8.17 -20.66 -16.70
CA PRO A 371 -7.00 -20.06 -16.07
C PRO A 371 -7.19 -18.56 -15.75
N GLY A 372 -7.94 -17.83 -16.59
CA GLY A 372 -8.28 -16.43 -16.36
C GLY A 372 -9.19 -16.26 -15.16
N LEU A 373 -10.27 -17.04 -15.10
CA LEU A 373 -11.22 -17.03 -13.98
C LEU A 373 -10.55 -17.41 -12.65
N ARG A 374 -9.65 -18.42 -12.65
CA ARG A 374 -8.90 -18.82 -11.46
C ARG A 374 -7.96 -17.71 -10.97
N ARG A 375 -7.24 -17.04 -11.88
CA ARG A 375 -6.41 -15.88 -11.51
C ARG A 375 -7.22 -14.74 -10.94
N GLU A 376 -8.41 -14.49 -11.49
CA GLU A 376 -9.33 -13.49 -10.95
C GLU A 376 -9.79 -13.87 -9.54
N ALA A 377 -10.23 -15.11 -9.31
CA ALA A 377 -10.62 -15.59 -7.99
C ALA A 377 -9.46 -15.47 -6.98
N GLU A 378 -8.24 -15.88 -7.36
CA GLU A 378 -7.04 -15.71 -6.51
C GLU A 378 -6.78 -14.24 -6.16
N ALA A 379 -6.90 -13.33 -7.12
CA ALA A 379 -6.72 -11.91 -6.89
C ALA A 379 -7.79 -11.33 -5.95
N LYS A 380 -9.06 -11.74 -6.10
CA LYS A 380 -10.17 -11.33 -5.22
C LYS A 380 -10.01 -11.92 -3.82
N ALA A 381 -9.59 -13.17 -3.69
CA ALA A 381 -9.29 -13.79 -2.40
C ALA A 381 -8.16 -13.07 -1.66
N ALA A 382 -7.08 -12.71 -2.37
CA ALA A 382 -5.98 -11.94 -1.80
C ALA A 382 -6.41 -10.52 -1.37
N ALA A 383 -7.27 -9.85 -2.16
CA ALA A 383 -7.83 -8.55 -1.81
C ALA A 383 -8.73 -8.63 -0.56
N LYS A 384 -9.59 -9.64 -0.49
CA LYS A 384 -10.44 -9.91 0.68
C LYS A 384 -9.61 -10.13 1.94
N ALA A 385 -8.58 -10.98 1.88
CA ALA A 385 -7.71 -11.27 3.02
C ALA A 385 -6.97 -10.02 3.54
N ARG A 386 -6.54 -9.12 2.64
CA ARG A 386 -5.94 -7.83 3.04
C ARG A 386 -6.95 -6.93 3.75
N ALA A 387 -8.18 -6.83 3.24
CA ALA A 387 -9.24 -6.06 3.88
C ALA A 387 -9.63 -6.63 5.25
N GLU A 388 -9.67 -7.97 5.39
CA GLU A 388 -9.91 -8.64 6.67
C GLU A 388 -8.81 -8.33 7.69
N SER A 389 -7.54 -8.42 7.28
CA SER A 389 -6.41 -8.07 8.14
C SER A 389 -6.41 -6.60 8.56
N GLN A 390 -6.74 -5.68 7.65
CA GLN A 390 -6.90 -4.26 7.98
C GLN A 390 -8.04 -4.05 9.00
N ARG A 391 -9.18 -4.70 8.80
CA ARG A 391 -10.33 -4.65 9.72
C ARG A 391 -9.95 -5.16 11.12
N GLU A 392 -9.21 -6.26 11.21
CA GLU A 392 -8.72 -6.80 12.49
C GLU A 392 -7.76 -5.84 13.21
N MET A 393 -6.80 -5.25 12.48
CA MET A 393 -5.89 -4.24 13.06
C MET A 393 -6.67 -3.04 13.59
N LEU A 394 -7.64 -2.53 12.82
CA LEU A 394 -8.49 -1.42 13.24
C LEU A 394 -9.34 -1.76 14.47
N GLN A 395 -9.80 -3.01 14.61
CA GLN A 395 -10.53 -3.46 15.80
C GLN A 395 -9.66 -3.43 17.05
N VAL A 396 -8.39 -3.85 16.94
CA VAL A 396 -7.43 -3.80 18.06
C VAL A 396 -7.10 -2.35 18.42
N SER A 397 -6.82 -1.50 17.42
CA SER A 397 -6.57 -0.08 17.63
C SER A 397 -7.77 0.64 18.24
N TYR A 398 -8.99 0.30 17.81
CA TYR A 398 -10.22 0.84 18.36
C TYR A 398 -10.38 0.53 19.85
N ALA A 399 -10.10 -0.71 20.27
CA ALA A 399 -10.20 -1.11 21.67
C ALA A 399 -9.21 -0.33 22.56
N ALA A 400 -7.96 -0.21 22.10
CA ALA A 400 -6.93 0.54 22.81
C ALA A 400 -7.26 2.04 22.91
N GLU A 401 -7.66 2.65 21.80
CA GLU A 401 -8.01 4.07 21.74
C GLU A 401 -9.29 4.38 22.54
N SER A 402 -10.24 3.43 22.60
CA SER A 402 -11.43 3.56 23.45
C SER A 402 -11.09 3.58 24.94
N GLU A 403 -10.13 2.76 25.37
CA GLU A 403 -9.64 2.76 26.75
C GLU A 403 -8.89 4.06 27.08
N ASP A 404 -8.03 4.52 26.16
CA ASP A 404 -7.30 5.77 26.31
C ASP A 404 -8.24 6.98 26.39
N LEU A 405 -9.26 7.05 25.52
CA LEU A 405 -10.27 8.10 25.55
C LEU A 405 -11.01 8.15 26.89
N ARG A 406 -11.45 6.99 27.41
CA ARG A 406 -12.12 6.91 28.72
C ARG A 406 -11.20 7.36 29.84
N SER A 407 -9.95 6.88 29.86
CA SER A 407 -8.94 7.23 30.86
C SER A 407 -8.65 8.74 30.89
N ARG A 408 -8.39 9.34 29.71
CA ARG A 408 -8.13 10.78 29.59
C ARG A 408 -9.35 11.62 29.96
N THR A 409 -10.55 11.19 29.57
CA THR A 409 -11.80 11.90 29.91
C THR A 409 -12.05 11.87 31.41
N ALA A 410 -11.86 10.73 32.08
CA ALA A 410 -11.99 10.62 33.53
C ALA A 410 -10.94 11.50 34.26
N ALA A 411 -9.69 11.51 33.78
CA ALA A 411 -8.65 12.36 34.33
C ALA A 411 -8.99 13.87 34.21
N LEU A 412 -9.55 14.29 33.07
CA LEU A 412 -9.97 15.68 32.83
C LEU A 412 -11.21 16.08 33.64
N ALA A 413 -12.16 15.16 33.82
CA ALA A 413 -13.37 15.37 34.60
C ALA A 413 -13.10 15.47 36.11
N GLY A 414 -11.98 14.91 36.58
CA GLY A 414 -11.60 14.91 38.00
C GLY A 414 -12.49 14.04 38.90
N ARG A 415 -13.34 13.20 38.29
CA ARG A 415 -14.24 12.23 38.92
C ARG A 415 -14.54 11.10 37.93
N ASP A 416 -15.20 10.05 38.38
CA ASP A 416 -15.61 8.95 37.51
C ASP A 416 -16.48 9.48 36.37
N ALA A 417 -15.99 9.32 35.14
CA ALA A 417 -16.66 9.69 33.91
C ALA A 417 -16.71 8.48 32.97
N GLU A 418 -17.89 8.25 32.41
CA GLU A 418 -18.16 7.16 31.48
C GLU A 418 -18.49 7.78 30.12
N VAL A 419 -17.70 7.46 29.11
CA VAL A 419 -18.00 7.81 27.72
C VAL A 419 -18.66 6.60 27.07
N ASP A 420 -19.90 6.77 26.64
CA ASP A 420 -20.64 5.81 25.83
C ASP A 420 -20.12 5.89 24.39
N ILE A 421 -19.14 5.03 24.11
CA ILE A 421 -18.48 4.91 22.82
C ILE A 421 -19.25 3.87 22.00
N PRO A 422 -19.87 4.24 20.86
CA PRO A 422 -20.62 3.31 20.05
C PRO A 422 -19.72 2.21 19.52
N ASP A 423 -20.10 0.95 19.74
CA ASP A 423 -19.38 -0.20 19.21
C ASP A 423 -19.10 -0.07 17.70
N LEU A 424 -18.06 -0.75 17.24
CA LEU A 424 -17.82 -0.97 15.81
C LEU A 424 -19.02 -1.76 15.26
N VAL A 425 -20.01 -1.03 14.75
CA VAL A 425 -21.25 -1.62 14.27
C VAL A 425 -20.91 -2.62 13.16
N PRO A 426 -21.29 -3.91 13.28
CA PRO A 426 -21.39 -4.74 12.10
C PRO A 426 -22.53 -4.16 11.26
N PRO A 427 -22.30 -3.71 10.02
CA PRO A 427 -23.37 -3.12 9.22
C PRO A 427 -24.54 -4.10 9.05
N PRO A 428 -25.78 -3.61 8.86
CA PRO A 428 -26.98 -4.43 8.81
C PRO A 428 -26.81 -5.62 7.86
N SER A 429 -27.35 -6.75 8.32
CA SER A 429 -27.31 -8.08 7.70
C SER A 429 -27.90 -8.10 6.30
#